data_AF-A0A1B9C1C9-F1
#
_entry.id   AF-A0A1B9C1C9-F1
#
_cell.length_a   1.000
_cell.length_b   1.000
_cell.length_c   1.000
_cell.angle_alpha   90.00
_cell.angle_beta   90.00
_cell.angle_gamma   90.00
#
_symmetry.space_group_name_H-M   'P 1'
#
loop_
_entity.id
_entity.type
_entity.pdbx_description
1 polymer ?
#
loop_
_entity_poly.entity_id
_entity_poly.type
_entity_poly.pdbx_seq_one_letter_code
_entity_poly.pdbx_strand_id
1 'polypeptide(L)' 'MMTETVKDKSEMKLHEHHKEAAEHHEEAAKHHKEASKLYESGDHKGAAHHAHSSAGHSDYAREHESVASKKHAAMFGDKK' A
#
# COMPACT_ATOMS: atom_id res chain seq x y z
N MET A 1 3.93 39.04 -0.77
CA MET A 1 4.02 37.76 -0.05
C MET A 1 3.49 36.70 -1.01
N MET A 2 4.36 35.85 -1.58
CA MET A 2 3.96 34.82 -2.54
C MET A 2 4.80 33.57 -2.26
N THR A 3 4.32 32.70 -1.38
CA THR A 3 4.97 31.41 -1.07
C THR A 3 3.93 30.30 -0.88
N GLU A 4 2.98 30.16 -1.80
CA GLU A 4 1.86 29.21 -1.64
C GLU A 4 1.54 28.34 -2.87
N THR A 5 2.48 28.10 -3.80
CA THR A 5 2.12 27.34 -5.03
C THR A 5 3.02 26.15 -5.38
N VAL A 6 4.06 25.86 -4.59
CA VAL A 6 4.96 24.71 -4.87
C VAL A 6 4.72 23.52 -3.94
N LYS A 7 3.99 23.72 -2.84
CA LYS A 7 3.69 22.67 -1.85
C LYS A 7 2.63 21.65 -2.33
N ASP A 8 1.86 22.04 -3.33
CA ASP A 8 0.62 21.37 -3.72
C ASP A 8 0.80 20.14 -4.64
N LYS A 9 1.76 20.15 -5.58
CA LYS A 9 1.87 19.07 -6.58
C LYS A 9 2.72 17.85 -6.17
N SER A 10 3.65 18.03 -5.24
CA SER A 10 4.53 16.94 -4.79
C SER A 10 3.94 16.21 -3.58
N GLU A 11 3.32 16.93 -2.64
CA GLU A 11 2.59 16.34 -1.49
C GLU A 11 1.27 15.68 -1.94
N MET A 12 0.58 16.20 -2.97
CA MET A 12 -0.58 15.51 -3.55
C MET A 12 -0.25 14.10 -4.02
N LYS A 13 0.91 13.86 -4.62
CA LYS A 13 1.29 12.50 -5.05
C LYS A 13 1.83 11.62 -3.94
N LEU A 14 2.18 12.17 -2.78
CA LEU A 14 2.74 11.40 -1.67
C LEU A 14 1.63 10.85 -0.78
N HIS A 15 0.65 11.69 -0.42
CA HIS A 15 -0.47 11.24 0.39
C HIS A 15 -1.33 10.19 -0.34
N GLU A 16 -1.48 10.29 -1.66
CA GLU A 16 -2.17 9.27 -2.47
C GLU A 16 -1.49 7.92 -2.38
N HIS A 17 -0.16 7.85 -2.48
CA HIS A 17 0.54 6.57 -2.32
C HIS A 17 0.40 5.99 -0.91
N HIS A 18 0.39 6.83 0.13
CA HIS A 18 0.10 6.33 1.48
C HIS A 18 -1.33 5.79 1.61
N LYS A 19 -2.29 6.47 0.98
CA LYS A 19 -3.69 6.03 0.96
C LYS A 19 -3.85 4.71 0.19
N GLU A 20 -3.30 4.61 -1.03
CA GLU A 20 -3.35 3.40 -1.84
C GLU A 20 -2.64 2.22 -1.15
N ALA A 21 -1.50 2.47 -0.50
CA ALA A 21 -0.83 1.45 0.30
C ALA A 21 -1.71 0.94 1.44
N ALA A 22 -2.38 1.84 2.16
CA ALA A 22 -3.30 1.47 3.22
C ALA A 22 -4.49 0.66 2.69
N GLU A 23 -5.12 1.10 1.60
CA GLU A 23 -6.24 0.39 0.97
C GLU A 23 -5.83 -1.03 0.54
N HIS A 24 -4.65 -1.19 -0.07
CA HIS A 24 -4.14 -2.51 -0.44
C HIS A 24 -3.83 -3.38 0.78
N HIS A 25 -3.26 -2.84 1.85
CA HIS A 25 -3.06 -3.59 3.10
C HIS A 25 -4.37 -4.03 3.75
N GLU A 26 -5.41 -3.19 3.70
CA GLU A 26 -6.74 -3.55 4.19
C GLU A 26 -7.36 -4.70 3.39
N GLU A 27 -7.28 -4.66 2.06
CA GLU A 27 -7.75 -5.74 1.19
C GLU A 27 -6.93 -7.02 1.40
N ALA A 28 -5.61 -6.91 1.53
CA ALA A 28 -4.74 -8.05 1.85
C ALA A 28 -5.14 -8.70 3.18
N ALA A 29 -5.38 -7.90 4.22
CA ALA A 29 -5.81 -8.39 5.52
C ALA A 29 -7.19 -9.07 5.45
N LYS A 30 -8.14 -8.55 4.68
CA LYS A 30 -9.44 -9.20 4.45
C LYS A 30 -9.27 -10.56 3.78
N HIS A 31 -8.46 -10.64 2.73
CA HIS A 31 -8.20 -11.90 2.04
C HIS A 31 -7.49 -12.92 2.93
N HIS A 32 -6.52 -12.52 3.76
CA HIS A 32 -5.90 -13.42 4.73
C HIS A 32 -6.89 -13.96 5.76
N LYS A 33 -7.83 -13.13 6.24
CA LYS A 33 -8.90 -13.57 7.16
C LYS A 33 -9.82 -14.60 6.51
N GLU A 34 -10.24 -14.37 5.26
CA GLU A 34 -11.09 -15.33 4.54
C GLU A 34 -10.32 -16.62 4.22
N ALA A 35 -9.04 -16.53 3.86
CA ALA A 35 -8.18 -17.69 3.64
C ALA A 35 -8.08 -18.56 4.91
N SER A 36 -7.90 -17.95 6.09
CA SER A 36 -7.88 -18.67 7.37
C SER A 36 -9.17 -19.43 7.60
N LYS A 37 -10.33 -18.76 7.45
CA LYS A 37 -11.64 -19.39 7.66
C LYS A 37 -11.87 -20.57 6.72
N LEU A 38 -11.52 -20.42 5.44
CA LEU A 38 -11.66 -21.49 4.44
C LEU A 38 -10.70 -22.66 4.72
N TYR A 39 -9.50 -22.36 5.20
CA TYR A 39 -8.55 -23.40 5.58
C TYR A 39 -9.05 -24.19 6.79
N GLU A 40 -9.60 -23.50 7.80
CA GLU A 40 -10.22 -24.13 8.98
C GLU A 40 -11.46 -24.97 8.63
N SER A 41 -12.22 -24.59 7.60
CA SER A 41 -13.38 -25.36 7.13
C SER A 41 -13.03 -26.50 6.17
N GLY A 42 -11.75 -26.65 5.82
CA GLY A 42 -11.23 -27.71 4.93
C GLY A 42 -11.24 -27.37 3.44
N ASP A 43 -11.65 -26.16 3.04
CA ASP A 43 -11.50 -25.69 1.66
C ASP A 43 -10.12 -25.08 1.43
N HIS A 44 -9.12 -25.95 1.27
CA HIS A 44 -7.75 -25.53 1.00
C HIS A 44 -7.57 -24.83 -0.35
N LYS A 45 -8.44 -25.10 -1.34
CA LYS A 45 -8.35 -24.49 -2.66
C LYS A 45 -8.82 -23.03 -2.62
N GLY A 46 -9.95 -22.78 -1.96
CA GLY A 46 -10.44 -21.43 -1.68
C GLY A 46 -9.44 -20.63 -0.83
N ALA A 47 -8.87 -21.27 0.21
CA ALA A 47 -7.83 -20.65 1.02
C ALA A 47 -6.59 -20.25 0.21
N ALA A 48 -6.11 -21.11 -0.68
CA ALA A 48 -4.96 -20.82 -1.54
C ALA A 48 -5.23 -19.65 -2.49
N HIS A 49 -6.44 -19.55 -3.05
CA HIS A 49 -6.83 -18.42 -3.91
C HIS A 49 -6.77 -17.11 -3.11
N HIS A 50 -7.42 -17.05 -1.95
CA HIS A 50 -7.39 -15.84 -1.13
C HIS A 50 -5.99 -15.49 -0.62
N ALA A 51 -5.17 -16.48 -0.28
CA ALA A 51 -3.77 -16.24 0.08
C ALA A 51 -2.99 -15.62 -1.08
N HIS A 52 -3.22 -16.08 -2.32
CA HIS A 52 -2.58 -15.50 -3.51
C HIS A 52 -3.05 -14.06 -3.77
N SER A 53 -4.35 -13.78 -3.70
CA SER A 53 -4.89 -12.42 -3.83
C SER A 53 -4.34 -11.49 -2.76
N SER A 54 -4.24 -11.96 -1.52
CA SER A 54 -3.66 -11.19 -0.42
C SER A 54 -2.21 -10.81 -0.68
N ALA A 55 -1.39 -11.78 -1.12
CA ALA A 55 0.01 -11.53 -1.46
C ALA A 55 0.15 -10.47 -2.55
N GLY A 56 -0.67 -10.56 -3.60
CA GLY A 56 -0.69 -9.54 -4.67
C GLY A 56 -0.99 -8.14 -4.14
N HIS A 57 -1.98 -8.00 -3.25
CA HIS A 57 -2.26 -6.72 -2.61
C HIS A 57 -1.12 -6.24 -1.71
N SER A 58 -0.47 -7.11 -0.94
CA SER A 58 0.70 -6.75 -0.15
C SER A 58 1.86 -6.25 -1.02
N ASP A 59 2.08 -6.85 -2.19
CA ASP A 59 3.10 -6.40 -3.14
C ASP A 59 2.78 -4.99 -3.66
N TYR A 60 1.54 -4.73 -4.07
CA TYR A 60 1.12 -3.38 -4.50
C TYR A 60 1.27 -2.36 -3.38
N ALA A 61 0.86 -2.69 -2.15
CA ALA A 61 1.03 -1.81 -1.01
C ALA A 61 2.51 -1.45 -0.80
N ARG A 62 3.40 -2.44 -0.90
CA ARG A 62 4.84 -2.24 -0.77
C ARG A 62 5.43 -1.38 -1.88
N GLU A 63 4.93 -1.51 -3.11
CA GLU A 63 5.32 -0.64 -4.22
C GLU A 63 4.95 0.82 -3.92
N HIS A 64 3.73 1.08 -3.45
CA HIS A 64 3.30 2.42 -3.06
C HIS A 64 4.12 2.98 -1.88
N GLU A 65 4.40 2.17 -0.85
CA GLU A 65 5.29 2.54 0.27
C GLU A 65 6.69 2.89 -0.22
N SER A 66 7.26 2.09 -1.13
CA SER A 66 8.57 2.30 -1.73
C SER A 66 8.62 3.61 -2.52
N VAL A 67 7.60 3.89 -3.33
CA VAL A 67 7.49 5.15 -4.08
C VAL A 67 7.35 6.33 -3.12
N ALA A 68 6.54 6.21 -2.08
CA ALA A 68 6.37 7.25 -1.08
C ALA A 68 7.69 7.54 -0.32
N SER A 69 8.37 6.49 0.13
CA SER A 69 9.66 6.58 0.83
C SER A 69 10.73 7.25 -0.05
N LYS A 70 10.86 6.84 -1.32
CA LYS A 70 11.80 7.45 -2.29
C LYS A 70 11.49 8.93 -2.53
N LYS A 71 10.21 9.29 -2.69
CA LYS A 71 9.80 10.69 -2.86
C LYS A 71 10.09 11.52 -1.61
N HIS A 72 9.88 10.96 -0.43
CA HIS A 72 10.21 11.62 0.83
C HIS A 72 11.72 11.87 0.94
N ALA A 73 12.55 10.87 0.60
CA ALA A 73 13.99 11.02 0.54
C ALA A 73 14.44 12.04 -0.51
N ALA A 74 13.79 12.11 -1.67
CA ALA A 74 14.10 13.11 -2.70
C ALA A 74 13.69 14.53 -2.30
N MET A 75 12.56 14.72 -1.61
CA MET A 75 12.10 16.04 -1.16
C MET A 75 12.87 16.58 0.04
N PHE A 76 13.38 15.70 0.90
CA PHE A 76 14.00 16.10 2.18
C PHE A 76 15.47 15.66 2.34
N GLY A 77 16.02 14.88 1.40
CA GLY A 77 17.41 14.40 1.42
C GLY A 77 18.42 15.38 0.82
N ASP A 78 17.96 16.41 0.12
CA ASP A 78 18.81 17.51 -0.39
C ASP A 78 18.80 18.68 0.61
N LYS A 79 19.32 18.42 1.81
CA LYS A 79 19.69 19.45 2.79
C LYS A 79 21.06 19.13 3.35
N LYS A 80 22.10 19.43 2.59
CA LYS A 80 23.47 19.49 3.09
C LYS A 80 24.22 20.66 2.47
#